data_AF-A0A951DRK5-F1
#
_entry.id   AF-A0A951DRK5-F1
#
_cell.length_a   1.000
_cell.length_b   1.000
_cell.length_c   1.000
_cell.angle_alpha   90.00
_cell.angle_beta   90.00
_cell.angle_gamma   90.00
#
_symmetry.space_group_name_H-M   'P 1'
#
loop_
_entity.id
_entity.type
_entity.pdbx_description
1 polymer ?
#
loop_
_entity_poly.entity_id
_entity_poly.type
_entity_poly.pdbx_seq_one_letter_code
_entity_poly.pdbx_strand_id
1 'polypeptide(L)'
;EYAFLVPQSDASVEGVLVMDLTPADLVALDAYEDVDGGVYERLAVDVEVWGCGPNAMHVGGCSTYVGGPRLRALASHSVLTPS
;
A
#
# COMPACT_ATOMS: atom_id res chain seq x y z
N GLU A 1 4.92 9.67 -13.31
CA GLU A 1 4.27 10.00 -12.02
C GLU A 1 3.99 8.67 -11.34
N TYR A 2 4.49 8.46 -10.12
CA TYR A 2 4.29 7.20 -9.39
C TYR A 2 3.32 7.46 -8.25
N ALA A 3 2.18 6.77 -8.27
CA ALA A 3 1.21 6.82 -7.18
C ALA A 3 1.73 6.00 -6.00
N PHE A 4 1.63 6.54 -4.79
CA PHE A 4 1.99 5.82 -3.57
C PHE A 4 1.09 6.22 -2.42
N LEU A 5 0.89 5.27 -1.52
CA LEU A 5 0.16 5.49 -0.27
C LEU A 5 1.11 6.01 0.81
N VAL A 6 0.57 6.83 1.70
CA VAL A 6 1.25 7.26 2.93
C VAL A 6 0.36 6.86 4.11
N PRO A 7 0.91 6.17 5.13
CA PRO A 7 0.11 5.81 6.31
C PRO A 7 -0.47 7.04 7.00
N GLN A 8 -1.79 7.06 7.20
CA GLN A 8 -2.54 8.11 7.90
C GLN A 8 -3.67 7.46 8.70
N SER A 9 -3.88 7.88 9.94
CA SER A 9 -4.86 7.25 10.85
C SER A 9 -6.31 7.60 10.52
N ASP A 10 -6.55 8.78 9.96
CA ASP A 10 -7.90 9.35 9.77
C ASP A 10 -8.28 9.46 8.29
N ALA A 11 -7.59 8.71 7.43
CA ALA A 11 -7.83 8.69 6.00
C ALA A 11 -7.95 7.26 5.50
N SER A 12 -8.72 7.08 4.43
CA SER A 12 -8.89 5.81 3.75
C SER A 12 -8.64 5.95 2.25
N VAL A 13 -8.41 4.81 1.60
CA VAL A 13 -8.29 4.71 0.15
C VAL A 13 -9.13 3.54 -0.32
N GLU A 14 -9.84 3.71 -1.43
CA GLU A 14 -10.53 2.61 -2.10
C GLU A 14 -9.57 1.83 -2.98
N GLY A 15 -9.72 0.52 -3.01
CA GLY A 15 -8.85 -0.36 -3.77
C GLY A 15 -9.48 -1.73 -4.00
N VAL A 16 -8.66 -2.64 -4.52
CA VAL A 16 -9.06 -4.02 -4.77
C VAL A 16 -8.29 -4.93 -3.81
N LEU A 17 -9.02 -5.77 -3.08
CA LEU A 17 -8.42 -6.85 -2.31
C LEU A 17 -8.13 -8.03 -3.24
N VAL A 18 -6.85 -8.36 -3.40
CA VAL A 18 -6.41 -9.57 -4.10
C VAL A 18 -6.29 -10.70 -3.07
N MET A 19 -7.05 -11.77 -3.25
CA MET A 19 -7.11 -12.90 -2.32
C MET A 19 -6.39 -14.14 -2.88
N ASP A 20 -6.21 -15.14 -2.03
CA ASP A 20 -5.60 -16.43 -2.36
C ASP A 20 -4.16 -16.35 -2.90
N LEU A 21 -3.42 -15.30 -2.51
CA LEU A 21 -1.99 -15.18 -2.79
C LEU A 21 -1.18 -16.14 -1.93
N THR A 22 -0.28 -16.88 -2.57
CA THR A 22 0.68 -17.73 -1.88
C THR A 22 1.83 -16.90 -1.32
N PRO A 23 2.63 -17.45 -0.39
CA PRO A 23 3.86 -16.80 0.05
C PRO A 23 4.84 -16.49 -1.10
N ALA A 24 4.88 -17.32 -2.13
CA ALA A 24 5.73 -17.09 -3.30
C ALA A 24 5.26 -15.90 -4.14
N ASP A 25 3.94 -15.70 -4.26
CA ASP A 25 3.37 -14.53 -4.94
C ASP A 25 3.72 -13.24 -4.20
N LEU A 26 3.68 -13.25 -2.86
CA LEU A 26 4.08 -12.09 -2.06
C LEU A 26 5.56 -11.75 -2.25
N VAL A 27 6.45 -12.74 -2.35
CA VAL A 27 7.87 -12.51 -2.65
C VAL A 27 8.06 -11.90 -4.05
N ALA A 28 7.29 -12.36 -5.04
CA ALA A 28 7.33 -11.79 -6.38
C ALA A 28 6.84 -10.33 -6.40
N LEU A 29 5.79 -10.02 -5.63
CA LEU A 29 5.29 -8.66 -5.48
C LEU A 29 6.27 -7.75 -4.72
N ASP A 30 6.93 -8.24 -3.66
CA ASP A 30 7.97 -7.50 -2.94
C ASP A 30 9.13 -7.09 -3.88
N ALA A 31 9.52 -8.00 -4.78
CA ALA A 31 10.55 -7.73 -5.78
C ALA A 31 10.08 -6.73 -6.85
N TYR A 32 8.83 -6.83 -7.28
CA TYR A 32 8.24 -5.91 -8.26
C TYR A 32 8.15 -4.47 -7.69
N GLU A 33 7.79 -4.33 -6.43
CA GLU A 33 7.66 -3.04 -5.73
C GLU A 33 8.99 -2.52 -5.13
N ASP A 34 10.12 -3.20 -5.39
CA ASP A 34 11.45 -2.85 -4.89
C ASP A 34 11.48 -2.56 -3.37
N VAL A 35 10.93 -3.50 -2.58
CA VAL A 35 10.88 -3.41 -1.12
C VAL A 35 12.29 -3.45 -0.51
N ASP A 36 13.15 -4.36 -0.97
CA ASP A 36 14.54 -4.45 -0.50
C ASP A 36 15.36 -3.20 -0.86
N GLY A 37 15.05 -2.58 -2.00
CA GLY A 37 15.63 -1.30 -2.40
C GLY A 37 15.04 -0.10 -1.67
N GLY A 38 13.97 -0.28 -0.88
CA GLY A 38 13.32 0.75 -0.06
C GLY A 38 12.47 1.76 -0.83
N VAL A 39 12.02 1.41 -2.04
CA VAL A 39 11.10 2.25 -2.83
C VAL A 39 9.69 2.16 -2.26
N TYR A 40 9.20 0.95 -2.00
CA TYR A 40 8.00 0.68 -1.22
C TYR A 40 8.33 -0.06 0.08
N GLU A 41 7.35 -0.10 0.97
CA GLU A 41 7.38 -0.82 2.23
C GLU A 41 6.09 -1.63 2.35
N ARG A 42 6.19 -2.94 2.65
CA ARG A 42 5.01 -3.79 2.85
C ARG A 42 4.51 -3.68 4.27
N LEU A 43 3.23 -3.33 4.44
CA LEU A 43 2.56 -3.20 5.73
C LEU A 43 1.36 -4.13 5.83
N ALA A 44 1.10 -4.60 7.04
CA ALA A 44 -0.16 -5.22 7.39
C ALA A 44 -1.23 -4.14 7.64
N VAL A 45 -2.40 -4.31 7.07
CA VAL A 45 -3.55 -3.40 7.19
C VAL A 45 -4.84 -4.19 7.41
N ASP A 46 -5.80 -3.55 8.05
CA ASP A 46 -7.17 -4.02 8.13
C ASP A 46 -7.99 -3.31 7.05
N VAL A 47 -8.84 -4.06 6.35
CA VAL A 47 -9.66 -3.52 5.24
C VAL A 47 -11.13 -3.85 5.45
N GLU A 48 -11.98 -2.95 4.98
CA GLU A 48 -13.41 -3.19 4.82
C GLU A 48 -13.68 -3.59 3.36
N VAL A 49 -14.34 -4.73 3.16
CA VAL A 49 -14.60 -5.34 1.85
C VAL A 49 -16.10 -5.30 1.56
N TRP A 50 -16.46 -4.74 0.41
CA TRP A 50 -17.84 -4.62 -0.05
C TRP A 50 -18.09 -5.52 -1.26
N GLY A 51 -19.36 -5.85 -1.54
CA GLY A 51 -19.73 -6.65 -2.72
C GLY A 51 -19.59 -8.17 -2.57
N CYS A 52 -19.15 -8.67 -1.42
CA CYS A 52 -19.04 -10.10 -1.11
C CYS A 52 -20.25 -10.65 -0.32
N GLY A 53 -21.36 -9.92 -0.26
CA GLY A 53 -22.54 -10.28 0.52
C GLY A 53 -23.45 -9.10 0.81
N PRO A 54 -24.48 -9.28 1.67
CA PRO A 54 -25.43 -8.22 2.03
C PRO A 54 -24.84 -7.13 2.95
N ASN A 55 -23.70 -7.41 3.59
CA ASN A 55 -23.02 -6.49 4.51
C ASN A 55 -21.54 -6.38 4.13
N ALA A 56 -20.95 -5.24 4.51
CA ALA A 56 -19.49 -5.09 4.49
C ALA A 56 -18.82 -6.09 5.45
N MET A 57 -17.64 -6.57 5.06
CA MET A 57 -16.84 -7.51 5.86
C MET A 57 -15.51 -6.87 6.23
N HIS A 58 -15.09 -7.04 7.49
CA HIS A 58 -13.76 -6.63 7.93
C HIS A 58 -12.78 -7.80 7.79
N VAL A 59 -11.65 -7.55 7.13
CA VAL A 59 -10.57 -8.52 6.95
C VAL A 59 -9.28 -7.93 7.49
N GLY A 60 -8.74 -8.54 8.54
CA GLY A 60 -7.49 -8.09 9.16
C GLY A 60 -6.25 -8.74 8.58
N GLY A 61 -5.10 -8.09 8.77
CA GLY A 61 -3.80 -8.65 8.40
C GLY A 61 -3.55 -8.76 6.88
N CYS A 62 -4.24 -7.97 6.07
CA CYS A 62 -3.99 -7.88 4.64
C CYS A 62 -2.65 -7.18 4.39
N SER A 63 -1.96 -7.50 3.29
CA SER A 63 -0.74 -6.79 2.89
C SER A 63 -1.06 -5.65 1.92
N THR A 64 -0.38 -4.52 2.07
CA THR A 64 -0.35 -3.43 1.08
C THR A 64 1.06 -2.84 0.98
N TYR A 65 1.32 -2.10 -0.09
CA TYR A 65 2.57 -1.39 -0.32
C TYR A 65 2.37 0.11 -0.16
N VAL A 66 3.10 0.69 0.76
CA VAL A 66 3.13 2.15 0.97
C VAL A 66 4.46 2.70 0.48
N GLY A 67 4.51 3.99 0.13
CA GLY A 67 5.75 4.61 -0.30
C GLY A 67 6.81 4.47 0.78
N GLY A 68 7.92 3.82 0.46
CA GLY A 68 9.04 3.55 1.37
C GLY A 68 9.93 4.78 1.57
N PRO A 69 11.01 4.66 2.38
CA PRO A 69 11.88 5.79 2.73
C PRO A 69 12.42 6.55 1.52
N ARG A 70 12.82 5.86 0.44
CA ARG A 70 13.37 6.53 -0.76
C ARG A 70 12.30 7.32 -1.51
N LEU A 71 11.12 6.74 -1.69
CA LEU A 71 10.02 7.41 -2.39
C LEU A 71 9.49 8.60 -1.58
N ARG A 72 9.35 8.44 -0.26
CA ARG A 72 8.98 9.53 0.67
C ARG A 72 10.00 10.67 0.67
N ALA A 73 11.30 10.37 0.59
CA ALA A 73 12.35 11.39 0.48
C ALA A 73 12.22 12.21 -0.82
N LEU A 74 11.93 11.58 -1.96
CA LEU A 74 11.75 12.28 -3.23
C LEU A 74 10.51 13.20 -3.21
N ALA A 75 9.41 12.74 -2.60
CA ALA A 75 8.19 13.52 -2.49
C ALA A 75 8.34 14.75 -1.58
N SER A 76 9.10 14.63 -0.49
CA SER A 76 9.35 15.73 0.44
C SER A 76 10.29 16.82 -0.10
N HIS A 77 11.12 16.51 -1.11
CA HIS A 77 11.93 17.51 -1.82
C HIS A 77 11.13 18.32 -2.86
N SER A 78 9.94 17.86 -3.25
CA SER A 78 9.12 18.53 -4.27
C SER A 78 8.20 19.63 -3.71
N VAL A 79 8.08 19.78 -2.37
CA VAL A 79 7.17 20.74 -1.72
C VAL A 79 7.81 22.14 -1.51
N LEU A 80 9.09 22.35 -1.89
CA LEU A 80 9.83 23.59 -1.60
C LEU A 80 10.00 24.57 -2.78
N THR A 81 9.17 24.51 -3.82
CA THR A 81 9.10 25.60 -4.82
C THR A 81 7.78 26.36 -4.73
N PRO A 82 7.69 27.41 -3.90
CA PRO A 82 6.60 28.36 -4.03
C PRO A 82 6.79 29.14 -5.34
N SER A 83 5.76 29.11 -6.20
CA SER A 83 5.59 30.10 -7.27
C SER A 83 5.05 31.40 -6.70
#